data_AF-A0A426CJF6-F1
#
_entry.id   AF-A0A426CJF6-F1
#
_cell.length_a   1.000
_cell.length_b   1.000
_cell.length_c   1.000
_cell.angle_alpha   90.00
_cell.angle_beta   90.00
_cell.angle_gamma   90.00
#
_symmetry.space_group_name_H-M   'P 1'
#
loop_
_entity.id
_entity.type
_entity.pdbx_description
1 polymer ?
#
loop_
_entity_poly.entity_id
_entity_poly.type
_entity_poly.pdbx_seq_one_letter_code
_entity_poly.pdbx_strand_id
1 'polypeptide(L)'
;MHLNEIIDDIASQADDFLADASNRDQARAGIAELLNADHSHLSPSDRRRVIDGVMKILEDEDFFDSRYASKADDGGDLGSDDDSDE
;
A
#
# COMPACT_ATOMS: atom_id res chain seq x y z
N MET A 1 11.68 10.80 -21.32
CA MET A 1 10.87 10.74 -20.09
C MET A 1 11.54 9.78 -19.15
N HIS A 2 11.86 10.23 -17.95
CA HIS A 2 12.44 9.39 -16.93
C HIS A 2 11.30 8.84 -16.06
N LEU A 3 10.69 7.75 -16.53
CA LEU A 3 9.58 7.12 -15.79
C LEU A 3 10.00 6.70 -14.39
N ASN A 4 11.27 6.34 -14.21
CA ASN A 4 11.82 6.01 -12.90
C ASN A 4 11.78 7.20 -11.94
N GLU A 5 12.09 8.42 -12.40
CA GLU A 5 11.99 9.62 -11.54
C GLU A 5 10.56 9.87 -11.07
N ILE A 6 9.56 9.62 -11.95
CA ILE A 6 8.13 9.74 -11.59
C ILE A 6 7.73 8.63 -10.61
N ILE A 7 8.26 7.41 -10.78
CA ILE A 7 8.00 6.29 -9.88
C ILE A 7 8.54 6.59 -8.48
N ASP A 8 9.80 7.03 -8.37
CA ASP A 8 10.42 7.36 -7.09
C ASP A 8 9.71 8.53 -6.40
N ASP A 9 9.34 9.57 -7.15
CA ASP A 9 8.63 10.73 -6.62
C ASP A 9 7.26 10.36 -6.06
N ILE A 10 6.46 9.60 -6.82
CA ILE A 10 5.14 9.14 -6.37
C ILE A 10 5.26 8.18 -5.18
N ALA A 11 6.25 7.27 -5.19
CA ALA A 11 6.48 6.37 -4.07
C ALA A 11 6.82 7.15 -2.78
N SER A 12 7.65 8.19 -2.88
CA SER A 12 7.99 9.03 -1.72
C SER A 12 6.81 9.80 -1.11
N GLN A 13 5.79 10.08 -1.92
CA GLN A 13 4.57 10.78 -1.51
C GLN A 13 3.43 9.82 -1.13
N ALA A 14 3.62 8.51 -1.36
CA ALA A 14 2.60 7.48 -1.19
C ALA A 14 2.03 7.45 0.24
N ASP A 15 2.86 7.68 1.26
CA ASP A 15 2.39 7.71 2.65
C ASP A 15 1.28 8.74 2.90
N ASP A 16 1.32 9.86 2.19
CA ASP A 16 0.40 10.99 2.38
C ASP A 16 -0.91 10.75 1.62
N PHE A 17 -0.85 10.42 0.33
CA PHE A 17 -2.06 10.23 -0.49
C PHE A 17 -2.67 8.82 -0.40
N LEU A 18 -1.89 7.82 0.03
CA LEU A 18 -2.38 6.46 0.34
C LEU A 18 -2.58 6.26 1.84
N ALA A 19 -2.64 7.34 2.63
CA ALA A 19 -2.87 7.28 4.07
C ALA A 19 -4.12 6.44 4.42
N ASP A 20 -5.19 6.60 3.64
CA ASP A 20 -6.47 5.90 3.80
C ASP A 20 -6.56 4.56 3.05
N ALA A 21 -5.55 4.21 2.24
CA ALA A 21 -5.57 2.99 1.45
C ALA A 21 -5.36 1.76 2.35
N SER A 22 -6.39 0.91 2.39
CA SER A 22 -6.47 -0.29 3.22
C SER A 22 -6.27 -1.59 2.44
N ASN A 23 -5.93 -1.52 1.14
CA ASN A 23 -5.44 -2.68 0.39
C ASN A 23 -4.69 -2.25 -0.88
N ARG A 24 -4.03 -3.22 -1.52
CA ARG A 24 -3.30 -3.04 -2.78
C ARG A 24 -4.17 -2.51 -3.92
N ASP A 25 -5.46 -2.90 -3.97
CA ASP A 25 -6.38 -2.42 -5.01
C ASP A 25 -6.71 -0.93 -4.83
N GLN A 26 -6.92 -0.49 -3.58
CA GLN A 26 -7.11 0.92 -3.24
C GLN A 26 -5.84 1.73 -3.52
N ALA A 27 -4.66 1.19 -3.21
CA ALA A 27 -3.39 1.83 -3.57
C ALA A 27 -3.24 2.01 -5.08
N ARG A 28 -3.49 0.96 -5.88
CA ARG A 28 -3.48 1.03 -7.34
C ARG A 28 -4.47 2.06 -7.88
N ALA A 29 -5.68 2.13 -7.32
CA ALA A 29 -6.68 3.10 -7.71
C ALA A 29 -6.24 4.54 -7.38
N GLY A 30 -5.69 4.78 -6.18
CA GLY A 30 -5.18 6.09 -5.77
C GLY A 30 -4.03 6.58 -6.65
N ILE A 31 -3.07 5.71 -6.97
CA ILE A 31 -1.96 6.05 -7.89
C ILE A 31 -2.51 6.36 -9.29
N ALA A 32 -3.49 5.60 -9.79
CA ALA A 32 -4.09 5.85 -11.10
C ALA A 32 -4.83 7.20 -11.16
N GLU A 33 -5.54 7.58 -10.09
CA GLU A 33 -6.21 8.88 -9.96
C GLU A 33 -5.19 10.04 -9.96
N LEU A 34 -4.10 9.92 -9.19
CA LEU A 34 -3.03 10.92 -9.18
C LEU A 34 -2.39 11.08 -10.57
N LEU A 35 -2.09 9.97 -11.25
CA LEU A 35 -1.57 10.00 -12.61
C LEU A 35 -2.56 10.61 -13.61
N ASN A 36 -3.86 10.45 -13.41
CA ASN A 36 -4.87 11.12 -14.22
C ASN A 36 -4.89 12.63 -14.01
N ALA A 37 -4.70 13.09 -12.77
CA ALA A 37 -4.71 14.51 -12.42
C ALA A 37 -3.43 15.21 -12.89
N ASP A 38 -2.26 14.73 -12.45
CA ASP A 38 -0.99 15.46 -12.57
C ASP A 38 -0.15 14.98 -13.76
N HIS A 39 -0.31 13.73 -14.16
CA HIS A 39 0.44 13.11 -15.26
C HIS A 39 -0.46 12.71 -16.44
N SER A 40 -1.48 13.52 -16.71
CA SER A 40 -2.48 13.27 -17.76
C SER A 40 -1.87 13.06 -19.15
N HIS A 41 -0.68 13.61 -19.38
CA HIS A 41 0.11 13.51 -20.62
C HIS A 41 0.80 12.14 -20.83
N LEU A 42 0.86 11.27 -19.81
CA LEU A 42 1.44 9.95 -19.94
C LEU A 42 0.57 9.03 -20.81
N SER A 43 1.22 8.20 -21.63
CA SER A 43 0.54 7.16 -22.39
C SER A 43 -0.06 6.10 -21.46
N PRO A 44 -1.11 5.36 -21.89
CA PRO A 44 -1.67 4.27 -21.08
C PRO A 44 -0.63 3.21 -20.70
N SER A 45 0.34 2.96 -21.57
CA SER A 45 1.44 2.02 -21.33
C SER A 45 2.41 2.53 -20.26
N ASP A 46 2.73 3.82 -20.29
CA ASP A 46 3.64 4.43 -19.32
C ASP A 46 2.99 4.56 -17.95
N ARG A 47 1.71 4.95 -17.89
CA ARG A 47 0.96 4.98 -16.62
C ARG A 47 0.94 3.62 -15.94
N ARG A 48 0.71 2.55 -16.71
CA ARG A 48 0.75 1.20 -16.17
C ARG A 48 2.13 0.85 -15.60
N ARG A 49 3.21 1.21 -16.30
CA ARG A 49 4.58 1.02 -15.79
C ARG A 49 4.83 1.79 -14.51
N VAL A 50 4.33 3.03 -14.40
CA VAL A 50 4.48 3.84 -13.19
C VAL A 50 3.72 3.21 -12.04
N ILE A 51 2.45 2.81 -12.25
CA ILE A 51 1.64 2.14 -11.22
C ILE A 51 2.33 0.86 -10.75
N ASP A 52 2.76 -0.01 -11.67
CA ASP A 52 3.41 -1.27 -11.32
C ASP A 52 4.77 -1.04 -10.62
N GLY A 53 5.50 0.02 -10.99
CA GLY A 53 6.77 0.41 -10.35
C GLY A 53 6.58 0.92 -8.93
N VAL A 54 5.64 1.85 -8.72
CA VAL A 54 5.31 2.40 -7.38
C VAL A 54 4.83 1.27 -6.47
N MET A 55 3.91 0.42 -6.94
CA MET A 55 3.42 -0.72 -6.17
C MET A 55 4.55 -1.64 -5.71
N LYS A 56 5.55 -1.87 -6.57
CA LYS A 56 6.69 -2.71 -6.22
C LYS A 56 7.56 -2.08 -5.13
N ILE A 57 7.81 -0.78 -5.18
CA ILE A 57 8.56 -0.07 -4.14
C ILE A 57 7.82 -0.17 -2.80
N LEU A 58 6.51 0.09 -2.79
CA LEU A 58 5.69 -0.03 -1.58
C LEU A 58 5.68 -1.45 -1.01
N GLU A 59 5.69 -2.47 -1.87
CA GLU A 59 5.83 -3.87 -1.45
C GLU A 59 7.22 -4.17 -0.87
N ASP A 60 8.29 -3.67 -1.48
CA ASP A 60 9.67 -3.84 -1.00
C ASP A 60 9.92 -3.08 0.33
N GLU A 61 9.16 -2.02 0.60
CA GLU A 61 9.20 -1.23 1.84
C GLU A 61 8.26 -1.74 2.94
N ASP A 62 7.63 -2.91 2.76
CA ASP A 62 6.64 -3.48 3.68
C ASP A 62 5.47 -2.53 4.03
N PHE A 63 5.18 -1.53 3.18
CA PHE A 63 4.15 -0.51 3.38
C PHE A 63 2.78 -1.13 3.71
N PHE A 64 2.47 -2.24 3.04
CA PHE A 64 1.25 -2.99 3.24
C PHE A 64 1.31 -3.88 4.48
N ASP A 65 2.43 -4.55 4.73
CA ASP A 65 2.55 -5.50 5.84
C ASP A 65 2.53 -4.78 7.20
N SER A 66 3.19 -3.63 7.34
CA SER A 66 3.14 -2.84 8.60
C SER A 66 1.76 -2.25 8.89
N ARG A 67 1.03 -1.82 7.85
CA ARG A 67 -0.33 -1.24 7.99
C ARG A 67 -1.40 -2.31 8.22
N TYR A 68 -1.21 -3.54 7.73
CA TYR A 68 -2.17 -4.65 7.94
C TYR A 68 -1.86 -5.55 9.14
N ALA A 69 -0.60 -5.65 9.57
CA ALA A 69 -0.23 -6.44 10.75
C ALA A 69 -0.81 -5.88 12.05
N SER A 70 -1.09 -4.57 12.11
CA SER A 70 -1.53 -3.88 13.34
C SER A 70 -2.97 -4.19 13.78
N LYS A 71 -3.71 -5.08 13.08
CA LYS A 71 -5.05 -5.53 13.51
C LYS A 71 -5.12 -7.01 13.91
N ALA A 72 -4.00 -7.73 13.87
CA ALA A 72 -3.98 -9.16 14.21
C ALA A 72 -3.46 -9.46 15.63
N ASP A 73 -2.91 -8.49 16.36
CA ASP A 73 -2.29 -8.72 17.68
C ASP A 73 -2.76 -7.70 18.74
N ASP A 74 -4.07 -7.68 19.01
CA ASP A 74 -4.60 -7.28 20.31
C ASP A 74 -5.35 -8.49 20.86
N GLY A 75 -4.63 -9.35 21.58
CA GLY A 75 -5.23 -10.36 22.47
C GLY A 75 -5.08 -11.83 22.06
N GLY A 76 -3.86 -12.29 21.77
CA GLY A 76 -3.52 -13.70 21.88
C GLY A 76 -3.38 -14.14 23.35
N ASP A 77 -4.10 -15.21 23.69
CA ASP A 77 -3.78 -16.26 24.68
C ASP A 77 -3.70 -15.93 26.19
N LEU A 78 -4.73 -16.39 26.93
CA LEU A 78 -4.53 -17.12 28.19
C LEU A 78 -5.38 -18.39 28.13
N GLY A 79 -4.82 -19.45 27.56
CA GLY A 79 -5.29 -20.80 27.80
C GLY A 79 -5.01 -21.24 29.24
N SER A 80 -5.90 -22.14 29.71
CA SER A 80 -5.77 -23.04 30.88
C SER A 80 -5.92 -22.36 32.25
N ASP A 81 -6.72 -22.86 33.21
CA ASP A 81 -7.01 -24.23 33.65
C ASP A 81 -8.54 -24.35 33.95
N ASP A 82 -9.24 -25.39 33.50
CA ASP A 82 -9.50 -26.61 34.29
C ASP A 82 -9.61 -26.37 35.81
N ASP A 83 -10.84 -26.13 36.30
CA ASP A 83 -11.22 -26.61 37.64
C ASP A 83 -12.68 -27.05 37.59
N SER A 84 -12.85 -28.36 37.58
CA SER A 84 -14.10 -29.05 37.87
C SER A 84 -14.28 -29.08 39.39
N ASP A 85 -15.43 -28.66 39.91
CA ASP A 85 -16.07 -29.05 41.19
C ASP A 85 -17.27 -28.08 41.39
N GLU A 86 -18.51 -28.43 41.73
CA GLU A 86 -19.17 -29.62 42.28
C GLU A 86 -20.68 -29.53 41.91
#